data_AF-A0A953IBP3-F1
#
_entry.id   AF-A0A953IBP3-F1
#
_cell.length_a   1.000
_cell.length_b   1.000
_cell.length_c   1.000
_cell.angle_alpha   90.00
_cell.angle_beta   90.00
_cell.angle_gamma   90.00
#
_symmetry.space_group_name_H-M   'P 1'
#
loop_
_entity.id
_entity.type
_entity.pdbx_description
1 polymer ?
#
loop_
_entity_poly.entity_id
_entity_poly.type
_entity_poly.pdbx_seq_one_letter_code
_entity_poly.pdbx_strand_id
1 'polypeptide(L)' 'PYLRRGLALHRAGRCAEAIAPLARAVELQPDLAAGYYYLGECLAKNGDETGAARARERYRRLQAGG' A
#
# COMPACT_ATOMS: atom_id res chain seq x y z
N PRO A 1 10.65 -4.16 7.96
CA PRO A 1 10.52 -2.91 8.79
C PRO A 1 9.46 -1.95 8.22
N TYR A 2 9.50 -1.68 6.91
CA TYR A 2 8.61 -0.73 6.24
C TYR A 2 7.13 -1.14 6.26
N LEU A 3 6.79 -2.37 5.85
CA LEU A 3 5.41 -2.86 5.90
C LEU A 3 4.80 -2.76 7.31
N ARG A 4 5.52 -3.24 8.34
CA ARG A 4 5.03 -3.19 9.72
C ARG A 4 4.77 -1.77 10.21
N ARG A 5 5.64 -0.81 9.86
CA ARG A 5 5.44 0.61 10.18
C ARG A 5 4.24 1.19 9.44
N GLY A 6 4.12 0.90 8.14
CA GLY A 6 2.97 1.31 7.33
C GLY A 6 1.64 0.78 7.87
N LEU A 7 1.60 -0.49 8.25
CA LEU A 7 0.45 -1.12 8.89
C LEU A 7 0.10 -0.47 10.23
N ALA A 8 1.08 -0.19 11.08
CA ALA A 8 0.84 0.47 12.36
C ALA A 8 0.22 1.86 12.17
N LEU A 9 0.74 2.64 11.21
CA LEU A 9 0.20 3.96 10.89
C LEU A 9 -1.20 3.87 10.27
N HIS A 10 -1.43 2.92 9.36
CA HIS A 10 -2.75 2.67 8.79
C HIS A 10 -3.79 2.32 9.87
N ARG A 11 -3.43 1.41 10.80
CA ARG A 11 -4.30 1.03 11.93
C ARG A 11 -4.56 2.18 12.90
N ALA A 12 -3.63 3.13 13.01
CA ALA A 12 -3.81 4.36 13.77
C ALA A 12 -4.60 5.44 13.01
N GLY A 13 -5.12 5.15 11.81
CA GLY A 13 -5.84 6.12 10.96
C GLY A 13 -4.93 7.15 10.26
N ARG A 14 -3.61 7.10 10.49
CA ARG A 14 -2.61 8.04 9.97
C ARG A 14 -2.21 7.68 8.54
N CYS A 15 -3.19 7.70 7.63
CA CYS A 15 -3.02 7.22 6.25
C CYS A 15 -1.98 8.02 5.46
N ALA A 16 -1.96 9.36 5.62
CA ALA A 16 -0.95 10.20 4.97
C ALA A 16 0.48 9.78 5.32
N GLU A 17 0.74 9.44 6.59
CA GLU A 17 2.06 9.03 7.07
C GLU A 17 2.37 7.57 6.74
N ALA A 18 1.35 6.73 6.53
CA ALA A 18 1.51 5.35 6.13
C ALA A 18 1.98 5.19 4.69
N ILE A 19 1.72 6.17 3.81
CA ILE A 19 2.06 6.10 2.39
C ILE A 19 3.56 5.88 2.17
N ALA A 20 4.43 6.69 2.78
CA ALA A 20 5.88 6.59 2.58
C ALA A 20 6.46 5.20 2.97
N PRO A 21 6.19 4.64 4.17
CA PRO A 21 6.66 3.30 4.51
C PRO A 21 5.98 2.20 3.67
N LEU A 22 4.73 2.35 3.26
CA LEU A 22 4.08 1.36 2.38
C LEU A 22 4.67 1.37 0.96
N ALA A 23 4.93 2.57 0.41
CA ALA A 23 5.63 2.75 -0.86
C ALA A 23 7.02 2.10 -0.81
N ARG A 24 7.78 2.36 0.26
CA ARG A 24 9.10 1.72 0.41
C ARG A 24 9.02 0.21 0.57
N ALA A 25 7.96 -0.31 1.18
CA ALA A 25 7.76 -1.75 1.29
C ALA A 25 7.57 -2.42 -0.08
N VAL A 26 6.76 -1.81 -0.96
CA VAL A 26 6.51 -2.36 -2.30
C VAL A 26 7.65 -2.12 -3.29
N GLU A 27 8.48 -1.09 -3.08
CA GLU A 27 9.72 -0.91 -3.83
C GLU A 27 10.75 -2.01 -3.52
N LEU A 28 10.84 -2.41 -2.23
CA LEU A 28 11.77 -3.45 -1.79
C LEU A 28 11.28 -4.86 -2.09
N GLN A 29 9.96 -5.07 -2.08
CA GLN A 29 9.33 -6.36 -2.38
C GLN A 29 8.17 -6.13 -3.35
N PRO A 30 8.43 -6.12 -4.68
CA PRO A 30 7.41 -5.83 -5.70
C PRO A 30 6.34 -6.92 -5.84
N ASP A 31 6.50 -8.06 -5.18
CA ASP A 31 5.58 -9.19 -5.08
C ASP A 31 4.74 -9.18 -3.78
N LEU A 32 5.00 -8.22 -2.89
CA LEU A 32 4.31 -8.10 -1.62
C LEU A 32 2.88 -7.56 -1.79
N ALA A 33 1.93 -8.46 -2.04
CA ALA A 33 0.52 -8.13 -2.27
C ALA A 33 -0.07 -7.25 -1.13
N ALA A 34 0.23 -7.58 0.13
CA ALA A 34 -0.23 -6.80 1.28
C ALA A 34 0.24 -5.33 1.21
N GLY A 35 1.48 -5.07 0.77
CA GLY A 35 2.00 -3.72 0.64
C GLY A 35 1.17 -2.87 -0.32
N TYR A 36 0.82 -3.42 -1.48
CA TYR A 36 -0.01 -2.74 -2.47
C TYR A 36 -1.46 -2.55 -2.01
N TYR A 37 -2.03 -3.51 -1.27
CA TYR A 37 -3.37 -3.38 -0.70
C TYR A 37 -3.45 -2.17 0.24
N TYR A 38 -2.59 -2.11 1.26
CA TYR A 38 -2.63 -1.03 2.24
C TYR A 38 -2.18 0.31 1.65
N LEU A 39 -1.24 0.30 0.70
CA LEU A 39 -0.85 1.52 -0.01
C LEU A 39 -2.04 2.10 -0.78
N GLY A 40 -2.80 1.26 -1.48
CA GLY A 40 -3.99 1.67 -2.20
C GLY A 40 -5.07 2.24 -1.29
N GLU A 41 -5.31 1.63 -0.13
CA GLU A 41 -6.23 2.18 0.87
C GLU A 41 -5.80 3.55 1.39
N CYS A 42 -4.51 3.71 1.72
CA CYS A 42 -4.00 4.95 2.26
C CYS A 42 -4.00 6.09 1.22
N LEU A 43 -3.68 5.79 -0.04
CA LEU A 43 -3.72 6.75 -1.15
C LEU A 43 -5.15 7.24 -1.40
N ALA A 44 -6.13 6.33 -1.43
CA ALA A 44 -7.54 6.70 -1.61
C ALA A 44 -8.04 7.60 -0.47
N LYS A 45 -7.72 7.26 0.78
CA LYS A 45 -8.07 8.08 1.95
C LYS A 45 -7.41 9.47 1.95
N ASN A 46 -6.31 9.63 1.21
CA ASN A 46 -5.60 10.89 1.05
C ASN A 46 -5.97 11.63 -0.26
N GLY A 47 -6.97 11.13 -1.01
CA GLY A 47 -7.47 11.74 -2.25
C GLY A 47 -6.65 11.44 -3.51
N ASP A 48 -5.60 10.62 -3.42
CA ASP A 48 -4.84 10.17 -4.61
C ASP A 48 -5.49 8.92 -5.22
N GLU A 49 -6.62 9.14 -5.91
CA GLU A 49 -7.36 8.10 -6.61
C GLU A 49 -6.53 7.41 -7.71
N THR A 50 -5.65 8.16 -8.39
CA THR A 50 -4.79 7.61 -9.45
C THR A 50 -3.76 6.65 -8.86
N GLY A 51 -3.07 7.07 -7.79
CA GLY A 51 -2.15 6.22 -7.06
C GLY A 51 -2.84 4.98 -6.48
N ALA A 52 -4.02 5.17 -5.89
CA ALA A 52 -4.82 4.08 -5.34
C ALA A 52 -5.21 3.04 -6.39
N ALA A 53 -5.67 3.48 -7.56
CA ALA A 53 -6.03 2.61 -8.66
C ALA A 53 -4.86 1.73 -9.12
N ARG A 54 -3.66 2.33 -9.30
CA ARG A 54 -2.44 1.60 -9.66
C ARG A 54 -2.04 0.57 -8.60
N ALA A 55 -2.09 0.95 -7.33
CA ALA A 55 -1.78 0.02 -6.23
C ALA A 55 -2.78 -1.16 -6.19
N ARG A 56 -4.07 -0.88 -6.36
CA ARG A 56 -5.13 -1.92 -6.42
C ARG A 56 -4.96 -2.85 -7.63
N GLU A 57 -4.59 -2.32 -8.79
CA GLU A 57 -4.29 -3.13 -9.97
C GLU A 57 -3.14 -4.10 -9.70
N ARG A 58 -2.05 -3.59 -9.11
CA ARG A 58 -0.89 -4.41 -8.78
C ARG A 58 -1.23 -5.50 -7.76
N TYR A 59 -2.00 -5.16 -6.73
CA TYR A 59 -2.53 -6.12 -5.76
C TYR A 59 -3.35 -7.24 -6.44
N ARG A 60 -4.26 -6.90 -7.35
CA ARG A 60 -5.07 -7.88 -8.08
C ARG A 60 -4.23 -8.81 -8.94
N ARG A 61 -3.21 -8.28 -9.64
CA ARG A 61 -2.29 -9.11 -10.44
C ARG A 61 -1.53 -10.12 -9.60
N LEU A 62 -1.13 -9.75 -8.38
CA LEU A 62 -0.41 -10.65 -7.46
C LEU A 62 -1.32 -11.73 -6.87
N GLN A 63 -2.62 -11.44 -6.69
CA GLN A 63 -3.61 -12.43 -6.25
C GLN A 63 -4.00 -13.42 -7.35
N ALA A 64 -4.01 -12.99 -8.60
CA ALA A 64 -4.37 -13.82 -9.75
C ALA A 64 -3.23 -14.72 -10.25
N GLY A 65 -2.01 -14.57 -9.71
CA GLY A 65 -0.81 -15.30 -10.13
C GLY A 65 -0.28 -16.30 -9.10
N GLY A 66 -1.11 -16.75 -8.16
CA GLY A 66 -0.80 -17.76 -7.13
C GLY A 66 -1.47 -19.10 -7.39
#